data_AF-A0A8C6RMI5-F1
#
_entry.id   AF-A0A8C6RMI5-F1
#
_cell.length_a   1.000
_cell.length_b   1.000
_cell.length_c   1.000
_cell.angle_alpha   90.00
_cell.angle_beta   90.00
_cell.angle_gamma   90.00
#
_symmetry.space_group_name_H-M   'P 1'
#
loop_
_entity.id
_entity.type
_entity.pdbx_description
1 polymer ?
#
loop_
_entity_poly.entity_id
_entity_poly.type
_entity_poly.pdbx_seq_one_letter_code
_entity_poly.pdbx_strand_id
1 'polypeptide(L)'
;MDVTVSELMEQFLQSPLVTWVKTFGPFGSGNQDNLTLYMDLVDGIFLNQIMLQIDPRPSNQRINKHVNNDVNLRIQNLSILVRNIKTYYQEVLQQLIVMNLPNVLMIGKDPLSGKSMEEIKKVLLLVLGCAVQCERKEEFIERIKQLDIETQAGIVAHIQEVENLCCCQ
;
A
#
# COMPACT_ATOMS: atom_id res chain seq x y z
N MET A 1 20.88 11.77 16.62
CA MET A 1 21.54 11.26 15.42
C MET A 1 20.47 11.32 14.35
N ASP A 2 20.61 12.20 13.37
CA ASP A 2 19.61 12.30 12.30
C ASP A 2 19.66 11.01 11.48
N VAL A 3 18.56 10.27 11.46
CA VAL A 3 18.44 9.05 10.66
C VAL A 3 18.51 9.45 9.19
N THR A 4 19.38 8.81 8.43
CA THR A 4 19.53 9.09 7.00
C THR A 4 18.32 8.56 6.22
N VAL A 5 18.05 9.13 5.04
CA VAL A 5 16.97 8.64 4.15
C VAL A 5 17.15 7.17 3.79
N SER A 6 18.40 6.70 3.67
CA SER A 6 18.70 5.30 3.37
C SER A 6 18.30 4.37 4.52
N GLU A 7 18.61 4.75 5.76
CA GLU A 7 18.23 3.98 6.94
C GLU A 7 16.71 3.98 7.14
N LEU A 8 16.04 5.12 6.90
CA LEU A 8 14.58 5.20 6.93
C LEU A 8 13.94 4.28 5.90
N MET A 9 14.48 4.26 4.68
CA MET A 9 14.00 3.37 3.61
C MET A 9 14.17 1.91 3.99
N GLU A 10 15.33 1.53 4.53
CA GLU A 10 15.60 0.17 4.95
C GLU A 10 14.62 -0.29 6.03
N GLN A 11 14.42 0.53 7.07
CA GLN A 11 13.44 0.27 8.12
C GLN A 11 12.02 0.16 7.55
N PHE A 12 11.66 1.03 6.61
CA PHE A 12 10.36 1.00 5.95
C PHE A 12 10.16 -0.31 5.15
N LEU A 13 11.16 -0.76 4.40
CA LEU A 13 11.09 -1.97 3.57
C LEU A 13 11.09 -3.28 4.37
N GLN A 14 11.56 -3.23 5.62
CA GLN A 14 11.50 -4.32 6.60
C GLN A 14 10.19 -4.29 7.41
N SER A 15 9.36 -3.25 7.24
CA SER A 15 8.11 -3.13 8.00
C SER A 15 7.13 -4.27 7.69
N PRO A 16 6.25 -4.63 8.66
CA PRO A 16 5.26 -5.69 8.47
C PRO A 16 4.35 -5.47 7.26
N LEU A 17 4.01 -4.22 6.95
CA LEU A 17 3.19 -3.86 5.78
C LEU A 17 3.89 -4.20 4.46
N VAL A 18 5.18 -3.87 4.33
CA VAL A 18 5.94 -4.17 3.12
C VAL A 18 6.19 -5.68 3.01
N THR A 19 6.46 -6.36 4.12
CA THR A 19 6.60 -7.83 4.16
C THR A 19 5.31 -8.52 3.72
N TRP A 20 4.15 -8.03 4.13
CA TRP A 20 2.86 -8.54 3.65
C TRP A 20 2.66 -8.31 2.15
N VAL A 21 2.94 -7.11 1.65
CA VAL A 21 2.82 -6.76 0.22
C VAL A 21 3.72 -7.62 -0.66
N LYS A 22 4.92 -7.99 -0.18
CA LYS A 22 5.84 -8.93 -0.85
C LYS A 22 5.23 -10.32 -1.11
N THR A 23 4.18 -10.71 -0.39
CA THR A 23 3.51 -12.02 -0.60
C THR A 23 2.67 -12.11 -1.87
N PHE A 24 2.39 -10.98 -2.54
CA PHE A 24 1.45 -10.92 -3.67
C PHE A 24 2.08 -11.20 -5.05
N GLY A 25 3.39 -11.35 -5.14
CA GLY A 25 4.05 -11.61 -6.42
C GLY A 25 5.56 -11.54 -6.33
N PRO A 26 6.27 -11.55 -7.47
CA PRO A 26 7.73 -11.52 -7.51
C PRO A 26 8.32 -10.14 -7.13
N PHE A 27 7.53 -9.28 -6.48
CA PHE A 27 7.99 -8.00 -5.95
C PHE A 27 9.11 -8.25 -4.93
N GLY A 28 10.31 -7.72 -5.19
CA GLY A 28 11.50 -8.04 -4.40
C GLY A 28 12.09 -9.42 -4.62
N SER A 29 11.76 -10.10 -5.73
CA SER A 29 12.41 -11.36 -6.11
C SER A 29 13.74 -11.09 -6.83
N GLY A 30 14.85 -11.49 -6.19
CA GLY A 30 16.21 -11.38 -6.73
C GLY A 30 17.11 -10.45 -5.91
N ASN A 31 18.34 -10.19 -6.40
CA ASN A 31 19.28 -9.22 -5.81
C ASN A 31 18.87 -7.76 -6.10
N GLN A 32 17.59 -7.43 -5.99
CA GLN A 32 17.14 -6.04 -6.16
C GLN A 32 17.61 -5.20 -4.97
N ASP A 33 18.15 -4.02 -5.24
CA ASP A 33 18.49 -3.07 -4.19
C ASP A 33 17.23 -2.43 -3.56
N ASN A 34 17.41 -1.89 -2.36
CA ASN A 34 16.34 -1.27 -1.59
C ASN A 34 15.67 -0.10 -2.34
N LEU A 35 16.44 0.68 -3.11
CA LEU A 35 15.90 1.83 -3.85
C LEU A 35 14.93 1.38 -4.93
N THR A 36 15.30 0.35 -5.70
CA THR A 36 14.45 -0.23 -6.74
C THR A 36 13.17 -0.79 -6.14
N LEU A 37 13.31 -1.58 -5.07
CA LEU A 37 12.16 -2.16 -4.36
C LEU A 37 11.19 -1.08 -3.84
N TYR A 38 11.73 0.01 -3.28
CA TYR A 38 10.92 1.12 -2.81
C TYR A 38 10.23 1.87 -3.96
N MET A 39 10.94 2.10 -5.08
CA MET A 39 10.38 2.78 -6.25
C MET A 39 9.25 1.99 -6.92
N ASP A 40 9.31 0.65 -6.90
CA ASP A 40 8.25 -0.24 -7.38
C ASP A 40 6.94 -0.15 -6.55
N LEU A 41 7.01 0.29 -5.29
CA LEU A 41 5.81 0.63 -4.51
C LEU A 41 5.27 2.00 -4.90
N VAL A 42 6.19 2.95 -5.05
CA VAL A 42 5.91 4.37 -5.18
C VAL A 42 5.38 4.74 -6.56
N ASP A 43 5.69 3.96 -7.60
CA ASP A 43 5.14 4.16 -8.95
C ASP A 43 3.64 3.79 -9.06
N GLY A 44 3.10 3.13 -8.03
CA GLY A 44 1.70 2.72 -7.90
C GLY A 44 1.28 1.56 -8.79
N ILE A 45 2.16 0.96 -9.61
CA ILE A 45 1.80 -0.14 -10.50
C ILE A 45 1.44 -1.37 -9.67
N PHE A 46 2.37 -1.81 -8.81
CA PHE A 46 2.21 -3.04 -8.04
C PHE A 46 1.02 -2.95 -7.06
N LEU A 47 0.88 -1.81 -6.39
CA LEU A 47 -0.23 -1.59 -5.46
C LEU A 47 -1.60 -1.55 -6.14
N ASN A 48 -1.70 -1.02 -7.37
CA ASN A 48 -2.94 -1.12 -8.15
C ASN A 48 -3.25 -2.57 -8.53
N GLN A 49 -2.25 -3.41 -8.81
CA GLN A 49 -2.48 -4.83 -9.09
C GLN A 49 -3.02 -5.57 -7.85
N ILE A 50 -2.50 -5.26 -6.66
CA ILE A 50 -3.04 -5.81 -5.40
C ILE A 50 -4.49 -5.35 -5.21
N MET A 51 -4.77 -4.06 -5.40
CA MET A 51 -6.13 -3.55 -5.27
C MET A 51 -7.10 -4.22 -6.24
N LEU A 52 -6.69 -4.53 -7.47
CA LEU A 52 -7.50 -5.29 -8.43
C LEU A 52 -7.73 -6.75 -8.02
N GLN A 53 -6.80 -7.37 -7.31
CA GLN A 53 -7.02 -8.69 -6.72
C GLN A 53 -8.06 -8.63 -5.59
N ILE A 54 -8.08 -7.55 -4.81
CA ILE A 54 -9.04 -7.34 -3.71
C ILE A 54 -10.43 -6.99 -4.27
N ASP A 55 -10.51 -6.04 -5.19
CA ASP A 55 -11.74 -5.57 -5.83
C ASP A 55 -11.61 -5.60 -7.36
N PRO A 56 -12.20 -6.59 -8.05
CA PRO A 56 -12.12 -6.69 -9.51
C PRO A 56 -13.11 -5.77 -10.24
N ARG A 57 -14.00 -5.05 -9.54
CA ARG A 57 -15.07 -4.24 -10.17
C ARG A 57 -14.56 -3.07 -11.02
N PRO A 58 -13.44 -2.38 -10.71
CA PRO A 58 -12.86 -1.34 -11.56
C PRO A 58 -12.32 -1.89 -12.90
N SER A 59 -13.20 -2.22 -13.84
CA SER A 59 -12.87 -3.00 -15.04
C SER A 59 -12.22 -2.22 -16.20
N ASN A 60 -12.04 -0.90 -16.10
CA ASN A 60 -11.60 -0.05 -17.23
C ASN A 60 -10.53 1.00 -16.87
N GLN A 61 -9.75 0.77 -15.82
CA GLN A 61 -8.73 1.72 -15.42
C GLN A 61 -7.41 1.50 -16.17
N ARG A 62 -6.95 2.57 -16.83
CA ARG A 62 -5.67 2.57 -17.54
C ARG A 62 -4.55 2.93 -16.58
N ILE A 63 -3.98 1.92 -15.94
CA ILE A 63 -2.73 2.06 -15.17
C ILE A 63 -1.56 2.18 -16.15
N ASN A 64 -0.70 3.17 -15.94
CA ASN A 64 0.52 3.32 -16.72
C ASN A 64 1.52 2.25 -16.31
N LYS A 65 1.81 1.30 -17.20
CA LYS A 65 2.72 0.17 -16.94
C LYS A 65 4.21 0.52 -17.05
N HIS A 66 4.52 1.68 -17.63
CA HIS A 66 5.89 2.16 -17.84
C HIS A 66 5.99 3.59 -17.34
N VAL A 67 6.19 3.74 -16.03
CA VAL A 67 6.29 5.06 -15.39
C VAL A 67 7.64 5.72 -15.68
N ASN A 68 8.74 4.95 -15.76
CA ASN A 68 10.09 5.47 -16.06
C ASN A 68 10.49 6.68 -15.17
N ASN A 69 10.08 6.65 -13.91
CA ASN A 69 10.24 7.73 -12.93
C ASN A 69 9.59 9.08 -13.34
N ASP A 70 8.64 9.09 -14.28
CA ASP A 70 7.84 10.26 -14.61
C ASP A 70 6.88 10.62 -13.47
N VAL A 71 7.02 11.85 -12.99
CA VAL A 71 6.26 12.38 -11.85
C VAL A 71 4.76 12.36 -12.12
N ASN A 72 4.31 12.72 -13.32
CA ASN A 72 2.89 12.80 -13.65
C ASN A 72 2.27 11.40 -13.78
N LEU A 73 2.97 10.46 -14.41
CA LEU A 73 2.51 9.08 -14.53
C LEU A 73 2.40 8.40 -13.16
N ARG A 74 3.37 8.63 -12.27
CA ARG A 74 3.32 8.18 -10.88
C ARG A 74 2.12 8.77 -10.14
N ILE A 75 1.93 10.08 -10.20
CA ILE A 75 0.79 10.77 -9.57
C ILE A 75 -0.53 10.20 -10.09
N GLN A 76 -0.63 9.96 -11.41
CA GLN A 76 -1.82 9.40 -12.02
C GLN A 76 -2.13 8.00 -11.48
N ASN A 77 -1.13 7.10 -11.46
CA ASN A 77 -1.30 5.74 -10.94
C ASN A 77 -1.72 5.74 -9.46
N LEU A 78 -1.08 6.55 -8.63
CA LEU A 78 -1.42 6.68 -7.20
C LEU A 78 -2.80 7.32 -6.99
N SER A 79 -3.18 8.29 -7.83
CA SER A 79 -4.52 8.90 -7.77
C SER A 79 -5.61 7.88 -8.08
N ILE A 80 -5.37 7.00 -9.06
CA ILE A 80 -6.28 5.90 -9.37
C ILE A 80 -6.40 4.95 -8.17
N LEU A 81 -5.28 4.57 -7.56
CA LEU A 81 -5.25 3.69 -6.40
C LEU A 81 -6.03 4.26 -5.21
N VAL A 82 -5.72 5.50 -4.80
CA VAL A 82 -6.38 6.16 -3.67
C VAL A 82 -7.89 6.32 -3.92
N ARG A 83 -8.29 6.61 -5.16
CA ARG A 83 -9.70 6.65 -5.55
C ARG A 83 -10.37 5.28 -5.39
N ASN A 84 -9.73 4.21 -5.84
CA ASN A 84 -10.29 2.85 -5.73
C ASN A 84 -10.45 2.43 -4.28
N ILE A 85 -9.42 2.65 -3.47
CA ILE A 85 -9.46 2.40 -2.03
C ILE A 85 -10.65 3.14 -1.42
N LYS A 86 -10.75 4.46 -1.64
CA LYS A 86 -11.86 5.26 -1.10
C LYS A 86 -13.22 4.73 -1.54
N THR A 87 -13.37 4.41 -2.83
CA THR A 87 -14.60 3.89 -3.40
C THR A 87 -14.96 2.54 -2.78
N TYR A 88 -13.98 1.67 -2.57
CA TYR A 88 -14.18 0.37 -1.93
C TYR A 88 -14.68 0.50 -0.49
N TYR A 89 -14.02 1.34 0.31
CA TYR A 89 -14.48 1.62 1.68
C TYR A 89 -15.92 2.16 1.70
N GLN A 90 -16.23 3.14 0.84
CA GLN A 90 -17.54 3.79 0.85
C GLN A 90 -18.67 2.92 0.28
N GLU A 91 -18.43 2.25 -0.84
CA GLU A 91 -19.49 1.55 -1.58
C GLU A 91 -19.60 0.06 -1.23
N VAL A 92 -18.50 -0.59 -0.85
CA VAL A 92 -18.50 -2.03 -0.48
C VAL A 92 -18.56 -2.21 1.01
N LEU A 93 -17.61 -1.64 1.73
CA LEU A 93 -17.54 -1.80 3.17
C LEU A 93 -18.57 -0.94 3.92
N GLN A 94 -19.17 0.04 3.24
CA GLN A 94 -20.10 1.01 3.84
C GLN A 94 -19.46 1.73 5.05
N GLN A 95 -18.17 2.05 4.94
CA GLN A 95 -17.36 2.69 5.97
C GLN A 95 -16.81 4.04 5.49
N LEU A 96 -16.70 4.99 6.41
CA LEU A 96 -16.06 6.28 6.14
C LEU A 96 -14.62 6.27 6.64
N ILE A 97 -13.67 6.61 5.75
CA ILE A 97 -12.27 6.87 6.13
C ILE A 97 -12.22 8.23 6.84
N VAL A 98 -11.90 8.24 8.13
CA VAL A 98 -11.89 9.45 8.99
C VAL A 98 -10.53 10.14 8.97
N MET A 99 -9.47 9.41 8.64
CA MET A 99 -8.14 9.97 8.46
C MET A 99 -7.99 10.77 7.16
N ASN A 100 -6.94 11.60 7.10
CA ASN A 100 -6.52 12.23 5.85
C ASN A 100 -6.09 11.17 4.84
N LEU A 101 -6.66 11.22 3.64
CA LEU A 101 -6.26 10.35 2.53
C LEU A 101 -4.79 10.57 2.15
N PRO A 102 -4.11 9.54 1.60
CA PRO A 102 -2.71 9.67 1.20
C PRO A 102 -2.47 10.79 0.19
N ASN A 103 -1.46 11.63 0.45
CA ASN A 103 -1.10 12.75 -0.41
C ASN A 103 -0.27 12.29 -1.62
N VAL A 104 -0.95 11.94 -2.71
CA VAL A 104 -0.32 11.46 -3.95
C VAL A 104 0.60 12.48 -4.61
N LEU A 105 0.38 13.79 -4.41
CA LEU A 105 1.26 14.83 -4.96
C LEU A 105 2.61 14.87 -4.24
N MET A 106 2.62 14.60 -2.93
CA MET A 106 3.83 14.52 -2.13
C MET A 106 4.70 13.34 -2.57
N ILE A 107 4.09 12.14 -2.60
CA ILE A 107 4.72 10.92 -3.09
C ILE A 107 5.24 11.12 -4.52
N GLY A 108 4.41 11.71 -5.37
CA GLY A 108 4.71 11.95 -6.77
C GLY A 108 5.93 12.84 -7.00
N LYS A 109 6.03 13.96 -6.28
CA LYS A 109 7.06 14.98 -6.50
C LYS A 109 8.38 14.69 -5.78
N ASP A 110 8.30 14.11 -4.58
CA ASP A 110 9.46 13.88 -3.73
C ASP A 110 9.42 12.47 -3.12
N PRO A 111 9.55 11.42 -3.94
CA PRO A 111 9.34 10.03 -3.51
C PRO A 111 10.31 9.58 -2.42
N LEU A 112 11.52 10.14 -2.38
CA LEU A 112 12.62 9.72 -1.49
C LEU A 112 12.68 10.55 -0.19
N SER A 113 11.60 11.24 0.18
CA SER A 113 11.51 11.92 1.47
C SER A 113 10.82 11.07 2.53
N GLY A 114 11.19 11.27 3.80
CA GLY A 114 10.50 10.61 4.92
C GLY A 114 9.01 10.93 4.96
N LYS A 115 8.59 12.13 4.53
CA LYS A 115 7.17 12.48 4.41
C LYS A 115 6.45 11.62 3.38
N SER A 116 7.06 11.38 2.21
CA SER A 116 6.49 10.49 1.21
C SER A 116 6.43 9.04 1.66
N MET A 117 7.40 8.56 2.45
CA MET A 117 7.34 7.23 3.06
C MET A 117 6.15 7.09 4.01
N GLU A 118 5.86 8.10 4.83
CA GLU A 118 4.66 8.12 5.67
C GLU A 118 3.37 8.11 4.84
N GLU A 119 3.32 8.85 3.72
CA GLU A 119 2.16 8.82 2.83
C GLU A 119 1.98 7.45 2.14
N ILE A 120 3.07 6.78 1.73
CA ILE A 120 3.02 5.40 1.21
C ILE A 120 2.56 4.43 2.31
N LYS A 121 3.04 4.57 3.55
CA LYS A 121 2.59 3.75 4.68
C LYS A 121 1.07 3.84 4.83
N LYS A 122 0.48 5.03 4.73
CA LYS A 122 -0.99 5.21 4.73
C LYS A 122 -1.67 4.49 3.58
N VAL A 123 -1.09 4.51 2.38
CA VAL A 123 -1.60 3.72 1.24
C VAL A 123 -1.61 2.23 1.58
N LEU A 124 -0.50 1.69 2.09
CA LEU A 124 -0.38 0.28 2.46
C LEU A 124 -1.38 -0.12 3.55
N LEU A 125 -1.56 0.71 4.57
CA LEU A 125 -2.54 0.52 5.63
C LEU A 125 -3.96 0.39 5.07
N LEU A 126 -4.36 1.31 4.20
CA LEU A 126 -5.70 1.28 3.62
C LEU A 126 -5.90 0.08 2.68
N VAL A 127 -4.87 -0.33 1.93
CA VAL A 127 -4.92 -1.54 1.10
C VAL A 127 -5.05 -2.80 1.96
N LEU A 128 -4.32 -2.88 3.09
CA LEU A 128 -4.45 -3.97 4.07
C LEU A 128 -5.88 -4.03 4.61
N GLY A 129 -6.44 -2.88 5.00
CA GLY A 129 -7.82 -2.79 5.47
C GLY A 129 -8.85 -3.25 4.45
N CYS A 130 -8.63 -2.95 3.16
CA CYS A 130 -9.47 -3.50 2.08
C CYS A 130 -9.33 -5.03 2.01
N ALA A 131 -8.11 -5.57 2.06
CA ALA A 131 -7.84 -7.00 1.93
C ALA A 131 -8.46 -7.83 3.08
N VAL A 132 -8.33 -7.38 4.34
CA VAL A 132 -8.82 -8.14 5.49
C VAL A 132 -10.33 -8.03 5.70
N GLN A 133 -10.99 -7.09 5.01
CA GLN A 133 -12.44 -6.88 5.07
C GLN A 133 -13.17 -7.27 3.78
N CYS A 134 -12.47 -7.73 2.75
CA CYS A 134 -13.10 -8.15 1.50
C CYS A 134 -13.81 -9.51 1.59
N GLU A 135 -14.60 -9.83 0.57
CA GLU A 135 -15.30 -11.12 0.49
C GLU A 135 -14.35 -12.32 0.53
N ARG A 136 -13.18 -12.19 -0.12
CA ARG A 136 -12.12 -13.22 -0.12
C ARG A 136 -11.07 -13.03 0.99
N LYS A 137 -11.42 -12.36 2.10
CA LYS A 137 -10.48 -12.05 3.19
C LYS A 137 -9.70 -13.26 3.69
N GLU A 138 -10.33 -14.43 3.72
CA GLU A 138 -9.70 -15.68 4.18
C GLU A 138 -8.41 -15.98 3.40
N GLU A 139 -8.38 -15.75 2.08
CA GLU A 139 -7.18 -15.93 1.26
C GLU A 139 -6.04 -14.98 1.66
N PHE A 140 -6.37 -13.76 2.10
CA PHE A 140 -5.39 -12.76 2.52
C PHE A 140 -4.94 -13.00 3.96
N ILE A 141 -5.85 -13.43 4.83
CA ILE A 141 -5.54 -13.83 6.20
C ILE A 141 -4.63 -15.07 6.22
N GLU A 142 -4.88 -16.07 5.37
CA GLU A 142 -3.99 -17.22 5.26
C GLU A 142 -2.59 -16.83 4.80
N ARG A 143 -2.44 -15.87 3.87
CA ARG A 143 -1.12 -15.31 3.52
C ARG A 143 -0.43 -14.67 4.71
N ILE A 144 -1.16 -13.90 5.53
CA ILE A 144 -0.62 -13.28 6.75
C ILE A 144 -0.13 -14.36 7.73
N LYS A 145 -0.89 -15.44 7.92
CA LYS A 145 -0.53 -16.55 8.83
C LYS A 145 0.73 -17.32 8.42
N GLN A 146 1.15 -17.24 7.16
CA GLN A 146 2.41 -17.85 6.69
C GLN A 146 3.65 -17.00 6.98
N LEU A 147 3.48 -15.76 7.43
CA LEU A 147 4.58 -14.88 7.83
C LEU A 147 5.13 -15.26 9.20
N ASP A 148 6.29 -14.73 9.57
CA ASP A 148 6.83 -14.93 10.92
C ASP A 148 5.96 -14.24 11.99
N ILE A 149 6.09 -14.69 13.23
CA ILE A 149 5.22 -14.26 14.35
C ILE A 149 5.32 -12.76 14.62
N GLU A 150 6.52 -12.17 14.47
CA GLU A 150 6.74 -10.75 14.71
C GLU A 150 6.03 -9.90 13.65
N THR A 151 6.17 -10.29 12.38
CA THR A 151 5.45 -9.69 11.26
C THR A 151 3.93 -9.83 11.42
N GLN A 152 3.44 -11.01 11.83
CA GLN A 152 2.01 -11.21 12.09
C GLN A 152 1.49 -10.25 13.17
N ALA A 153 2.19 -10.14 14.30
CA ALA A 153 1.81 -9.24 15.38
C ALA A 153 1.79 -7.77 14.91
N GLY A 154 2.78 -7.37 14.12
CA GLY A 154 2.84 -6.03 13.53
C GLY A 154 1.68 -5.74 12.56
N ILE A 155 1.29 -6.73 11.72
CA ILE A 155 0.13 -6.60 10.83
C ILE A 155 -1.16 -6.49 11.64
N VAL A 156 -1.33 -7.29 12.71
CA VAL A 156 -2.51 -7.22 13.58
C VAL A 156 -2.64 -5.83 14.23
N ALA A 157 -1.54 -5.25 14.70
CA ALA A 157 -1.54 -3.89 15.22
C ALA A 157 -1.99 -2.87 14.17
N HIS A 158 -1.57 -3.03 12.91
CA HIS A 158 -2.02 -2.19 11.80
C HIS A 158 -3.49 -2.42 11.40
N ILE A 159 -4.02 -3.63 11.53
CA ILE A 159 -5.46 -3.89 11.33
C ILE A 159 -6.28 -3.11 12.36
N GLN A 160 -5.89 -3.19 13.64
CA GLN A 160 -6.54 -2.42 14.71
C GLN A 160 -6.42 -0.91 14.47
N GLU A 161 -5.27 -0.43 13.97
CA GLU A 161 -5.09 0.95 13.56
C GLU A 161 -6.11 1.35 12.49
N VAL A 162 -6.27 0.57 11.44
CA VAL A 162 -7.23 0.86 10.36
C VAL A 162 -8.68 0.82 10.82
N GLU A 163 -9.05 -0.13 11.68
CA GLU A 163 -10.37 -0.19 12.31
C GLU A 163 -10.67 1.08 13.12
N ASN A 164 -9.68 1.62 13.84
CA ASN A 164 -9.85 2.87 14.57
C ASN A 164 -9.94 4.11 13.66
N LEU A 165 -9.39 4.03 12.44
CA LEU A 165 -9.40 5.13 11.46
C LEU A 165 -10.64 5.14 10.56
N CYS A 166 -11.48 4.10 10.65
CA CYS A 166 -12.72 3.97 9.89
C CYS A 166 -13.91 3.85 10.83
N CYS A 167 -14.95 4.66 10.65
CA CYS A 167 -16.18 4.47 11.42
C CYS A 167 -17.07 3.41 10.73
N CYS A 168 -17.54 2.43 11.49
CA CYS A 168 -18.74 1.66 11.14
C CYS A 168 -19.95 2.61 11.27
N GLN A 169 -20.68 2.84 10.18
CA GLN A 169 -21.98 3.52 10.20
C GLN A 169 -23.10 2.51 10.43
#